data_AF-A0A4V6NUV9-F1
#
_entry.id   AF-A0A4V6NUV9-F1
#
_cell.length_a   1.000
_cell.length_b   1.000
_cell.length_c   1.000
_cell.angle_alpha   90.00
_cell.angle_beta   90.00
_cell.angle_gamma   90.00
#
_symmetry.space_group_name_H-M   'P 1'
#
loop_
_entity.id
_entity.type
_entity.pdbx_description
1 polymer ?
#
loop_
_entity_poly.entity_id
_entity_poly.type
_entity_poly.pdbx_seq_one_letter_code
_entity_poly.pdbx_strand_id
1 'polypeptide(L)'
;MKQYDAIIVGGGACGLMCAAQAGLLGKRTLVIERNDKVGAKILISGGGRCNYTNLGTDIDNFVSENADFLRSAFSQWTVDDTLSFFESHGIFGEEKTLGQLFPSSNKAKDVVAVFTKILFATDQDIRLNTVVKAIEKLEDDFVLTVESEKGIQQLTTKKVVMASGGLPVAKLGASDFAIRTAKKFDMAIVPTAPALVPLTITGKEAEWYASLAGNSVFSRVYNHKISFEENILFTHWGLSGPAILQISSYWRAGEEFYIDLLPRFQLDKIIKDERNEGGKRLVSNILNDYFTKRMVEALGKFLPLETKIASLSKADAKLIIDTIHKFKVKAAGDKGYDKAEVMRGGVSTAELHAKTLESKRVRGLFFGGEAVDVTGWLGGYNFQWAWASGYAIAQAL
;
A
#
# COMPACT_ATOMS: atom_id res chain seq x y z
N MET A 1 -18.78 3.15 -35.76
CA MET A 1 -18.06 2.74 -34.53
C MET A 1 -18.27 3.82 -33.48
N LYS A 2 -18.56 3.47 -32.22
CA LYS A 2 -18.65 4.49 -31.14
C LYS A 2 -17.29 5.18 -31.02
N GLN A 3 -17.26 6.52 -31.06
CA GLN A 3 -16.06 7.32 -30.85
C GLN A 3 -15.95 7.66 -29.37
N TYR A 4 -14.85 7.25 -28.74
CA TYR A 4 -14.56 7.50 -27.33
C TYR A 4 -13.63 8.71 -27.18
N ASP A 5 -13.90 9.54 -26.18
CA ASP A 5 -13.01 10.63 -25.76
C ASP A 5 -11.70 10.08 -25.20
N ALA A 6 -11.76 8.94 -24.51
CA ALA A 6 -10.59 8.20 -24.05
C ALA A 6 -10.84 6.69 -23.92
N ILE A 7 -9.77 5.90 -24.06
CA ILE A 7 -9.76 4.50 -23.67
C ILE A 7 -8.94 4.34 -22.39
N ILE A 8 -9.55 3.74 -21.37
CA ILE A 8 -8.96 3.51 -20.05
C ILE A 8 -8.53 2.05 -19.97
N VAL A 9 -7.23 1.83 -19.76
CA VAL A 9 -6.64 0.49 -19.62
C VAL A 9 -6.55 0.13 -18.15
N GLY A 10 -7.44 -0.76 -17.70
CA GLY A 10 -7.55 -1.23 -16.31
C GLY A 10 -8.84 -0.77 -15.63
N GLY A 11 -9.65 -1.72 -15.17
CA GLY A 11 -10.88 -1.50 -14.40
C GLY A 11 -10.64 -1.54 -12.88
N GLY A 12 -9.49 -1.04 -12.43
CA GLY A 12 -9.15 -0.89 -11.01
C GLY A 12 -9.69 0.42 -10.41
N ALA A 13 -9.27 0.75 -9.19
CA ALA A 13 -9.72 1.95 -8.47
C ALA A 13 -9.57 3.25 -9.29
N CYS A 14 -8.36 3.53 -9.79
CA CYS A 14 -8.11 4.72 -10.61
C CYS A 14 -8.92 4.73 -11.91
N GLY A 15 -9.01 3.60 -12.60
CA GLY A 15 -9.71 3.50 -13.88
C GLY A 15 -11.23 3.67 -13.72
N LEU A 16 -11.81 3.05 -12.68
CA LEU A 16 -13.22 3.19 -12.36
C LEU A 16 -13.57 4.61 -11.92
N MET A 17 -12.73 5.25 -11.10
CA MET A 17 -12.93 6.64 -10.73
C MET A 17 -12.84 7.56 -11.95
N CYS A 18 -11.83 7.38 -12.80
CA CYS A 18 -11.68 8.15 -14.03
C CYS A 18 -12.90 8.02 -14.94
N ALA A 19 -13.38 6.79 -15.17
CA ALA A 19 -14.54 6.54 -16.03
C ALA A 19 -15.83 7.12 -15.44
N ALA A 20 -16.03 6.98 -14.12
CA ALA A 20 -17.21 7.52 -13.44
C ALA A 20 -17.25 9.04 -13.52
N GLN A 21 -16.14 9.71 -13.21
CA GLN A 21 -16.04 11.16 -13.28
C GLN A 21 -16.13 11.69 -14.71
N ALA A 22 -15.52 11.00 -15.68
CA ALA A 22 -15.65 11.35 -17.09
C ALA A 22 -17.11 11.26 -17.57
N GLY A 23 -17.83 10.21 -17.18
CA GLY A 23 -19.26 10.06 -17.47
C GLY A 23 -20.11 11.17 -16.86
N LEU A 24 -19.82 11.58 -15.62
CA LEU A 24 -20.48 12.71 -14.95
C LEU A 24 -20.20 14.06 -15.64
N LEU A 25 -19.07 14.18 -16.34
CA LEU A 25 -18.73 15.34 -17.20
C LEU A 25 -19.32 15.23 -18.62
N GLY A 26 -20.10 14.20 -18.92
CA GLY A 26 -20.70 13.97 -20.24
C GLY A 26 -19.72 13.43 -21.30
N LYS A 27 -18.54 12.96 -20.88
CA LYS A 27 -17.55 12.30 -21.76
C LYS A 27 -17.88 10.82 -21.94
N ARG A 28 -17.44 10.25 -23.05
CA ARG A 28 -17.60 8.81 -23.34
C ARG A 28 -16.25 8.10 -23.27
N THR A 29 -16.14 7.16 -22.35
CA THR A 29 -14.95 6.34 -22.17
C THR A 29 -15.23 4.86 -22.42
N LEU A 30 -14.18 4.14 -22.80
CA LEU A 30 -14.17 2.68 -22.83
C LEU A 30 -13.17 2.17 -21.80
N VAL A 31 -13.64 1.44 -20.79
CA VAL A 31 -12.79 0.72 -19.85
C VAL A 31 -12.48 -0.66 -20.39
N ILE A 32 -11.19 -0.98 -20.52
CA ILE A 32 -10.71 -2.31 -20.91
C ILE A 32 -10.12 -3.00 -19.70
N GLU A 33 -10.71 -4.13 -19.31
CA GLU A 33 -10.31 -4.92 -18.15
C GLU A 33 -10.06 -6.37 -18.59
N ARG A 34 -8.94 -6.92 -18.13
CA ARG A 34 -8.52 -8.28 -18.49
C ARG A 34 -9.26 -9.36 -17.73
N ASN A 35 -9.75 -9.04 -16.54
CA ASN A 35 -10.50 -9.96 -15.69
C ASN A 35 -11.95 -10.07 -16.16
N ASP A 36 -12.66 -11.06 -15.63
CA ASP A 36 -14.10 -11.27 -15.85
C ASP A 36 -14.96 -10.24 -15.12
N LYS A 37 -14.37 -9.43 -14.23
CA LYS A 37 -15.00 -8.38 -13.42
C LYS A 37 -14.02 -7.23 -13.16
N VAL A 38 -14.55 -6.02 -13.02
CA VAL A 38 -13.80 -4.85 -12.55
C VAL A 38 -13.55 -4.90 -11.04
N GLY A 39 -12.59 -4.11 -10.57
CA GLY A 39 -12.38 -3.86 -9.14
C GLY A 39 -11.80 -5.03 -8.35
N ALA A 40 -11.13 -6.00 -8.99
CA ALA A 40 -10.62 -7.20 -8.31
C ALA A 40 -9.78 -6.90 -7.04
N LYS A 41 -8.87 -5.91 -7.10
CA LYS A 41 -8.11 -5.45 -5.92
C LYS A 41 -8.99 -4.74 -4.86
N ILE A 42 -10.02 -3.99 -5.28
CA ILE A 42 -10.98 -3.39 -4.34
C ILE A 42 -11.67 -4.51 -3.56
N LEU A 43 -12.17 -5.54 -4.27
CA LEU A 43 -12.95 -6.64 -3.70
C LEU A 43 -12.20 -7.45 -2.62
N ILE A 44 -10.87 -7.55 -2.70
CA ILE A 44 -10.08 -8.29 -1.71
C ILE A 44 -9.46 -7.40 -0.63
N SER A 45 -9.45 -6.07 -0.83
CA SER A 45 -8.79 -5.13 0.08
C SER A 45 -9.46 -5.06 1.45
N GLY A 46 -8.66 -4.77 2.49
CA GLY A 46 -9.17 -4.65 3.86
C GLY A 46 -9.83 -5.94 4.40
N GLY A 47 -9.42 -7.11 3.86
CA GLY A 47 -10.05 -8.40 4.16
C GLY A 47 -11.45 -8.54 3.54
N GLY A 48 -11.67 -7.97 2.36
CA GLY A 48 -12.97 -7.97 1.67
C GLY A 48 -13.93 -6.85 2.10
N ARG A 49 -13.48 -5.95 2.99
CA ARG A 49 -14.28 -4.84 3.50
C ARG A 49 -14.02 -3.52 2.78
N CYS A 50 -12.84 -3.38 2.16
CA CYS A 50 -12.31 -2.15 1.55
C CYS A 50 -12.03 -1.04 2.56
N ASN A 51 -10.74 -0.83 2.87
CA ASN A 51 -10.29 0.38 3.56
C ASN A 51 -10.15 1.49 2.52
N TYR A 52 -11.21 2.26 2.26
CA TYR A 52 -11.33 3.04 1.02
C TYR A 52 -10.66 4.42 1.08
N THR A 53 -10.33 4.93 2.27
CA THR A 53 -9.55 6.16 2.46
C THR A 53 -9.02 6.25 3.89
N ASN A 54 -8.25 7.30 4.19
CA ASN A 54 -7.78 7.61 5.55
C ASN A 54 -8.02 9.09 5.89
N LEU A 55 -8.59 9.35 7.07
CA LEU A 55 -8.82 10.71 7.59
C LEU A 55 -7.53 11.51 7.77
N GLY A 56 -6.42 10.84 8.07
CA GLY A 56 -5.10 11.45 8.26
C GLY A 56 -4.28 11.58 6.98
N THR A 57 -4.89 11.56 5.78
CA THR A 57 -4.14 11.63 4.52
C THR A 57 -3.42 12.96 4.36
N ASP A 58 -2.10 12.90 4.36
CA ASP A 58 -1.16 13.96 3.99
C ASP A 58 -0.10 13.39 3.00
N ILE A 59 0.66 14.26 2.34
CA ILE A 59 1.73 13.88 1.41
C ILE A 59 2.82 13.05 2.08
N ASP A 60 3.05 13.26 3.38
CA ASP A 60 4.05 12.52 4.18
C ASP A 60 3.67 11.04 4.33
N ASN A 61 2.41 10.69 4.08
CA ASN A 61 1.96 9.31 4.06
C ASN A 61 2.26 8.57 2.74
N PHE A 62 3.05 9.16 1.86
CA PHE A 62 3.40 8.58 0.56
C PHE A 62 4.90 8.52 0.34
N VAL A 63 5.35 7.40 -0.23
CA VAL A 63 6.71 7.19 -0.71
C VAL A 63 6.72 7.51 -2.20
N SER A 64 7.52 8.50 -2.58
CA SER A 64 7.74 8.95 -3.96
C SER A 64 9.11 9.65 -4.05
N GLU A 65 9.75 9.67 -5.21
CA GLU A 65 10.92 10.54 -5.46
C GLU A 65 10.54 12.04 -5.51
N ASN A 66 9.24 12.36 -5.61
CA ASN A 66 8.73 13.74 -5.65
C ASN A 66 7.38 13.84 -4.93
N ALA A 67 7.42 13.99 -3.61
CA ALA A 67 6.21 14.09 -2.77
C ALA A 67 5.33 15.30 -3.11
N ASP A 68 5.92 16.43 -3.56
CA ASP A 68 5.16 17.63 -3.90
C ASP A 68 4.24 17.43 -5.12
N PHE A 69 4.49 16.41 -5.95
CA PHE A 69 3.60 16.01 -7.04
C PHE A 69 2.16 15.75 -6.55
N LEU A 70 2.01 15.17 -5.36
CA LEU A 70 0.71 14.82 -4.80
C LEU A 70 -0.15 16.04 -4.43
N ARG A 71 0.46 17.19 -4.13
CA ARG A 71 -0.28 18.39 -3.71
C ARG A 71 -1.32 18.82 -4.74
N SER A 72 -0.96 18.73 -6.03
CA SER A 72 -1.88 19.10 -7.11
C SER A 72 -3.09 18.16 -7.19
N ALA A 73 -2.89 16.86 -7.03
CA ALA A 73 -3.99 15.89 -7.04
C ALA A 73 -4.89 16.02 -5.80
N PHE A 74 -4.30 16.13 -4.60
CA PHE A 74 -5.07 16.25 -3.36
C PHE A 74 -5.75 17.60 -3.16
N SER A 75 -5.26 18.67 -3.80
CA SER A 75 -5.99 19.94 -3.86
C SER A 75 -7.25 19.89 -4.73
N GLN A 76 -7.30 18.94 -5.69
CA GLN A 76 -8.44 18.76 -6.59
C GLN A 76 -9.44 17.72 -6.08
N TRP A 77 -8.96 16.76 -5.27
CA TRP A 77 -9.77 15.70 -4.69
C TRP A 77 -9.25 15.35 -3.29
N THR A 78 -9.89 15.93 -2.29
CA THR A 78 -9.56 15.79 -0.88
C THR A 78 -10.12 14.49 -0.29
N VAL A 79 -9.84 14.23 0.99
CA VAL A 79 -10.51 13.14 1.73
C VAL A 79 -12.01 13.44 1.89
N ASP A 80 -12.36 14.70 2.15
CA ASP A 80 -13.77 15.12 2.29
C ASP A 80 -14.56 14.95 1.00
N ASP A 81 -13.91 15.15 -0.17
CA ASP A 81 -14.51 14.87 -1.47
C ASP A 81 -14.76 13.36 -1.64
N THR A 82 -13.79 12.51 -1.22
CA THR A 82 -13.98 11.06 -1.21
C THR A 82 -15.17 10.65 -0.31
N LEU A 83 -15.27 11.22 0.89
CA LEU A 83 -16.37 10.97 1.81
C LEU A 83 -17.70 11.37 1.18
N SER A 84 -17.80 12.62 0.72
CA SER A 84 -19.01 13.17 0.11
C SER A 84 -19.46 12.38 -1.11
N PHE A 85 -18.51 11.96 -1.96
CA PHE A 85 -18.78 11.13 -3.13
C PHE A 85 -19.37 9.77 -2.76
N PHE A 86 -18.80 9.09 -1.76
CA PHE A 86 -19.29 7.79 -1.35
C PHE A 86 -20.63 7.88 -0.61
N GLU A 87 -20.80 8.89 0.25
CA GLU A 87 -22.03 9.15 0.98
C GLU A 87 -23.21 9.48 0.06
N SER A 88 -22.98 10.26 -1.00
CA SER A 88 -24.00 10.56 -2.02
C SER A 88 -24.47 9.31 -2.78
N HIS A 89 -23.72 8.20 -2.69
CA HIS A 89 -24.06 6.90 -3.26
C HIS A 89 -24.39 5.84 -2.20
N GLY A 90 -24.64 6.26 -0.96
CA GLY A 90 -25.11 5.41 0.14
C GLY A 90 -24.01 4.59 0.83
N ILE A 91 -22.74 4.95 0.64
CA ILE A 91 -21.60 4.36 1.35
C ILE A 91 -21.17 5.30 2.46
N PHE A 92 -21.49 4.95 3.71
CA PHE A 92 -21.08 5.70 4.90
C PHE A 92 -19.86 5.06 5.55
N GLY A 93 -18.90 5.88 5.96
CA GLY A 93 -17.65 5.43 6.57
C GLY A 93 -17.77 5.09 8.05
N GLU A 94 -17.12 4.00 8.45
CA GLU A 94 -16.80 3.69 9.85
C GLU A 94 -15.29 3.71 10.04
N GLU A 95 -14.83 4.53 10.98
CA GLU A 95 -13.42 4.51 11.40
C GLU A 95 -13.14 3.22 12.18
N LYS A 96 -11.97 2.59 11.92
CA LYS A 96 -11.46 1.49 12.74
C LYS A 96 -10.35 1.97 13.67
N THR A 97 -9.15 2.17 13.15
CA THR A 97 -8.01 2.69 13.91
C THR A 97 -7.18 3.59 13.01
N LEU A 98 -6.51 4.58 13.59
CA LEU A 98 -5.56 5.44 12.88
C LEU A 98 -6.19 6.08 11.61
N GLY A 99 -7.42 6.57 11.69
CA GLY A 99 -8.11 7.23 10.59
C GLY A 99 -8.59 6.31 9.45
N GLN A 100 -8.42 4.99 9.56
CA GLN A 100 -8.81 4.05 8.51
C GLN A 100 -10.33 3.97 8.37
N LEU A 101 -10.85 4.19 7.15
CA LEU A 101 -12.28 4.18 6.88
C LEU A 101 -12.71 2.98 6.04
N PHE A 102 -13.75 2.30 6.53
CA PHE A 102 -14.39 1.16 5.88
C PHE A 102 -15.88 1.46 5.67
N PRO A 103 -16.54 0.94 4.62
CA PRO A 103 -17.99 1.02 4.50
C PRO A 103 -18.65 0.41 5.74
N SER A 104 -19.71 1.02 6.26
CA SER A 104 -20.51 0.49 7.36
C SER A 104 -21.07 -0.91 7.07
N SER A 105 -21.34 -1.20 5.79
CA SER A 105 -21.74 -2.54 5.34
C SER A 105 -20.64 -3.61 5.48
N ASN A 106 -19.39 -3.18 5.67
CA ASN A 106 -18.17 -4.00 5.68
C ASN A 106 -18.02 -4.86 4.41
N LYS A 107 -18.47 -4.37 3.26
CA LYS A 107 -18.41 -5.12 1.99
C LYS A 107 -17.79 -4.29 0.87
N ALA A 108 -16.60 -4.70 0.43
CA ALA A 108 -15.89 -4.09 -0.69
C ALA A 108 -16.68 -4.10 -2.01
N LYS A 109 -17.58 -5.09 -2.19
CA LYS A 109 -18.44 -5.15 -3.37
C LYS A 109 -19.38 -3.95 -3.49
N ASP A 110 -19.75 -3.32 -2.37
CA ASP A 110 -20.65 -2.18 -2.37
C ASP A 110 -19.91 -0.94 -2.92
N VAL A 111 -18.61 -0.80 -2.62
CA VAL A 111 -17.73 0.21 -3.21
C VAL A 111 -17.63 0.04 -4.73
N VAL A 112 -17.40 -1.19 -5.21
CA VAL A 112 -17.37 -1.46 -6.67
C VAL A 112 -18.73 -1.17 -7.32
N ALA A 113 -19.83 -1.48 -6.62
CA ALA A 113 -21.18 -1.25 -7.13
C ALA A 113 -21.51 0.24 -7.31
N VAL A 114 -20.91 1.14 -6.52
CA VAL A 114 -21.02 2.60 -6.75
C VAL A 114 -20.54 2.94 -8.16
N PHE A 115 -19.31 2.52 -8.50
CA PHE A 115 -18.73 2.82 -9.81
C PHE A 115 -19.52 2.18 -10.96
N THR A 116 -19.88 0.90 -10.87
CA THR A 116 -20.60 0.24 -11.97
C THR A 116 -21.99 0.84 -12.20
N LYS A 117 -22.67 1.33 -11.15
CA LYS A 117 -23.93 2.08 -11.28
C LYS A 117 -23.73 3.41 -12.00
N ILE A 118 -22.70 4.18 -11.65
CA ILE A 118 -22.40 5.45 -12.31
C ILE A 118 -22.07 5.22 -13.79
N LEU A 119 -21.20 4.25 -14.08
CA LEU A 119 -20.81 3.92 -15.46
C LEU A 119 -22.04 3.51 -16.30
N PHE A 120 -22.94 2.71 -15.74
CA PHE A 120 -24.21 2.36 -16.39
C PHE A 120 -25.11 3.58 -16.62
N ALA A 121 -25.30 4.42 -15.60
CA ALA A 121 -26.15 5.61 -15.68
C ALA A 121 -25.64 6.68 -16.65
N THR A 122 -24.32 6.66 -16.95
CA THR A 122 -23.64 7.62 -17.83
C THR A 122 -23.22 7.00 -19.17
N ASP A 123 -23.80 5.84 -19.54
CA ASP A 123 -23.55 5.11 -20.80
C ASP A 123 -22.07 4.88 -21.12
N GLN A 124 -21.26 4.58 -20.10
CA GLN A 124 -19.86 4.21 -20.26
C GLN A 124 -19.73 2.74 -20.66
N ASP A 125 -18.84 2.46 -21.62
CA ASP A 125 -18.63 1.10 -22.11
C ASP A 125 -17.54 0.39 -21.29
N ILE A 126 -17.76 -0.89 -20.96
CA ILE A 126 -16.78 -1.76 -20.30
C ILE A 126 -16.57 -3.01 -21.15
N ARG A 127 -15.31 -3.35 -21.44
CA ARG A 127 -14.92 -4.62 -22.06
C ARG A 127 -14.09 -5.44 -21.08
N LEU A 128 -14.72 -6.48 -20.54
CA LEU A 128 -14.13 -7.48 -19.66
C LEU A 128 -13.45 -8.58 -20.49
N ASN A 129 -12.67 -9.44 -19.86
CA ASN A 129 -11.93 -10.53 -20.51
C ASN A 129 -11.15 -10.06 -21.76
N THR A 130 -10.63 -8.82 -21.71
CA THR A 130 -9.99 -8.17 -22.84
C THR A 130 -8.62 -7.64 -22.41
N VAL A 131 -7.56 -8.12 -23.04
CA VAL A 131 -6.18 -7.74 -22.73
C VAL A 131 -5.69 -6.74 -23.75
N VAL A 132 -5.16 -5.61 -23.31
CA VAL A 132 -4.41 -4.69 -24.19
C VAL A 132 -3.00 -5.24 -24.36
N LYS A 133 -2.60 -5.51 -25.61
CA LYS A 133 -1.31 -6.13 -25.96
C LYS A 133 -0.27 -5.10 -26.36
N ALA A 134 -0.71 -4.05 -27.06
CA ALA A 134 0.15 -2.98 -27.54
C ALA A 134 -0.61 -1.66 -27.61
N ILE A 135 0.13 -0.57 -27.41
CA ILE A 135 -0.31 0.79 -27.66
C ILE A 135 0.74 1.43 -28.58
N GLU A 136 0.27 2.06 -29.64
CA GLU A 136 1.07 2.77 -30.62
C GLU A 136 0.51 4.17 -30.80
N LYS A 137 1.39 5.15 -31.00
CA LYS A 137 1.02 6.50 -31.39
C LYS A 137 1.23 6.63 -32.89
N LEU A 138 0.16 6.85 -33.64
CA LEU A 138 0.19 7.12 -35.08
C LEU A 138 -0.39 8.51 -35.32
N GLU A 139 0.46 9.44 -35.75
CA GLU A 139 0.08 10.85 -35.88
C GLU A 139 -0.55 11.39 -34.59
N ASP A 140 -1.79 11.87 -34.65
CA ASP A 140 -2.54 12.43 -33.52
C ASP A 140 -3.36 11.38 -32.75
N ASP A 141 -3.41 10.13 -33.19
CA ASP A 141 -4.22 9.07 -32.59
C ASP A 141 -3.36 7.98 -31.93
N PHE A 142 -3.97 7.27 -30.99
CA PHE A 142 -3.46 6.03 -30.44
C PHE A 142 -4.16 4.84 -31.07
N VAL A 143 -3.40 3.81 -31.43
CA VAL A 143 -3.91 2.52 -31.85
C VAL A 143 -3.59 1.50 -30.78
N LEU A 144 -4.64 0.87 -30.24
CA LEU A 144 -4.55 -0.16 -29.21
C LEU A 144 -4.86 -1.51 -29.84
N THR A 145 -3.91 -2.44 -29.74
CA THR A 145 -4.14 -3.85 -30.09
C THR A 145 -4.69 -4.56 -28.87
N VAL A 146 -5.91 -5.09 -28.98
CA VAL A 146 -6.63 -5.75 -27.90
C VAL A 146 -6.95 -7.19 -28.27
N GLU A 147 -6.86 -8.09 -27.30
CA GLU A 147 -7.11 -9.52 -27.46
C GLU A 147 -8.25 -9.95 -26.53
N SER A 148 -9.22 -10.67 -27.09
CA SER A 148 -10.37 -11.23 -26.35
C SER A 148 -10.79 -12.56 -27.00
N GLU A 149 -11.85 -13.20 -26.50
CA GLU A 149 -12.45 -14.39 -27.13
C GLU A 149 -12.89 -14.15 -28.58
N LYS A 150 -13.13 -12.89 -28.97
CA LYS A 150 -13.48 -12.49 -30.35
C LYS A 150 -12.26 -12.34 -31.26
N GLY A 151 -11.07 -12.72 -30.79
CA GLY A 151 -9.80 -12.55 -31.49
C GLY A 151 -9.13 -11.20 -31.21
N ILE A 152 -8.12 -10.90 -32.04
CA ILE A 152 -7.35 -9.65 -31.96
C ILE A 152 -8.07 -8.55 -32.73
N GLN A 153 -8.20 -7.38 -32.11
CA GLN A 153 -8.83 -6.19 -32.69
C GLN A 153 -7.94 -4.97 -32.47
N GLN A 154 -8.11 -3.97 -33.34
CA GLN A 154 -7.52 -2.64 -33.14
C GLN A 154 -8.61 -1.65 -32.76
N LEU A 155 -8.30 -0.80 -31.78
CA LEU A 155 -9.14 0.32 -31.34
C LEU A 155 -8.34 1.62 -31.49
N THR A 156 -9.00 2.68 -31.95
CA THR A 156 -8.37 3.98 -32.15
C THR A 156 -9.01 5.03 -31.24
N THR A 157 -8.19 5.89 -30.62
CA THR A 157 -8.64 7.00 -29.79
C THR A 157 -7.59 8.10 -29.71
N LYS A 158 -8.00 9.32 -29.35
CA LYS A 158 -7.08 10.44 -29.13
C LYS A 158 -6.37 10.40 -27.78
N LYS A 159 -6.99 9.77 -26.77
CA LYS A 159 -6.49 9.74 -25.40
C LYS A 159 -6.51 8.33 -24.80
N VAL A 160 -5.44 7.97 -24.12
CA VAL A 160 -5.29 6.69 -23.43
C VAL A 160 -4.94 6.94 -21.97
N VAL A 161 -5.68 6.31 -21.07
CA VAL A 161 -5.42 6.36 -19.63
C VAL A 161 -4.87 5.02 -19.17
N MET A 162 -3.63 5.02 -18.69
CA MET A 162 -2.96 3.86 -18.12
C MET A 162 -3.28 3.75 -16.63
N ALA A 163 -4.30 2.95 -16.31
CA ALA A 163 -4.78 2.67 -14.95
C ALA A 163 -4.66 1.17 -14.59
N SER A 164 -3.70 0.47 -15.20
CA SER A 164 -3.54 -0.99 -15.07
C SER A 164 -2.92 -1.45 -13.74
N GLY A 165 -2.64 -0.51 -12.82
CA GLY A 165 -2.04 -0.78 -11.52
C GLY A 165 -0.56 -1.20 -11.58
N GLY A 166 -0.08 -1.72 -10.45
CA GLY A 166 1.28 -2.23 -10.29
C GLY A 166 1.41 -3.75 -10.44
N LEU A 167 2.54 -4.28 -9.99
CA LEU A 167 2.93 -5.69 -10.05
C LEU A 167 2.32 -6.65 -8.99
N PRO A 168 1.90 -6.21 -7.79
CA PRO A 168 1.43 -7.12 -6.75
C PRO A 168 0.18 -7.90 -7.11
N VAL A 169 0.19 -9.19 -6.72
CA VAL A 169 -0.91 -10.15 -6.87
C VAL A 169 -1.26 -10.45 -8.33
N ALA A 170 -0.33 -11.08 -9.07
CA ALA A 170 -0.51 -11.46 -10.48
C ALA A 170 -1.79 -12.27 -10.76
N LYS A 171 -2.23 -13.09 -9.80
CA LYS A 171 -3.48 -13.87 -9.87
C LYS A 171 -4.75 -13.01 -9.99
N LEU A 172 -4.68 -11.73 -9.64
CA LEU A 172 -5.77 -10.75 -9.79
C LEU A 172 -5.65 -9.90 -11.06
N GLY A 173 -4.78 -10.32 -11.99
CA GLY A 173 -4.57 -9.60 -13.25
C GLY A 173 -3.52 -8.49 -13.20
N ALA A 174 -2.79 -8.34 -12.09
CA ALA A 174 -1.66 -7.41 -12.03
C ALA A 174 -0.65 -7.70 -13.17
N SER A 175 -0.07 -6.64 -13.73
CA SER A 175 0.89 -6.75 -14.83
C SER A 175 1.80 -5.54 -14.89
N ASP A 176 2.93 -5.69 -15.58
CA ASP A 176 3.89 -4.63 -15.84
C ASP A 176 3.51 -3.74 -17.03
N PHE A 177 2.28 -3.84 -17.55
CA PHE A 177 1.91 -3.25 -18.84
C PHE A 177 2.08 -1.73 -18.88
N ALA A 178 1.67 -1.00 -17.83
CA ALA A 178 1.91 0.45 -17.74
C ALA A 178 3.40 0.79 -17.80
N ILE A 179 4.24 0.05 -17.08
CA ILE A 179 5.70 0.26 -17.05
C ILE A 179 6.30 -0.01 -18.42
N ARG A 180 5.93 -1.12 -19.09
CA ARG A 180 6.42 -1.44 -20.43
C ARG A 180 5.98 -0.41 -21.46
N THR A 181 4.75 0.06 -21.38
CA THR A 181 4.22 1.11 -22.26
C THR A 181 4.99 2.43 -22.05
N ALA A 182 5.19 2.86 -20.80
CA ALA A 182 5.97 4.05 -20.50
C ALA A 182 7.42 3.94 -21.03
N LYS A 183 8.07 2.79 -20.85
CA LYS A 183 9.41 2.54 -21.43
C LYS A 183 9.42 2.58 -22.96
N LYS A 184 8.38 2.05 -23.63
CA LYS A 184 8.24 2.11 -25.10
C LYS A 184 8.17 3.55 -25.61
N PHE A 185 7.66 4.47 -24.80
CA PHE A 185 7.60 5.90 -25.08
C PHE A 185 8.76 6.68 -24.44
N ASP A 186 9.86 6.02 -24.11
CA ASP A 186 11.09 6.60 -23.57
C ASP A 186 10.88 7.45 -22.29
N MET A 187 9.87 7.10 -21.49
CA MET A 187 9.61 7.75 -20.20
C MET A 187 10.44 7.10 -19.09
N ALA A 188 10.93 7.92 -18.16
CA ALA A 188 11.66 7.44 -16.99
C ALA A 188 10.79 6.61 -16.04
N ILE A 189 11.37 5.53 -15.52
CA ILE A 189 10.76 4.64 -14.53
C ILE A 189 11.61 4.65 -13.27
N VAL A 190 10.98 4.96 -12.13
CA VAL A 190 11.57 4.77 -10.80
C VAL A 190 11.62 3.26 -10.51
N PRO A 191 12.78 2.71 -10.11
CA PRO A 191 12.93 1.27 -9.90
C PRO A 191 11.85 0.69 -8.97
N THR A 192 11.20 -0.38 -9.44
CA THR A 192 10.09 -0.96 -8.71
C THR A 192 10.52 -1.97 -7.67
N ALA A 193 9.83 -2.01 -6.54
CA ALA A 193 10.02 -3.02 -5.51
C ALA A 193 8.70 -3.37 -4.80
N PRO A 194 8.58 -4.58 -4.24
CA PRO A 194 7.54 -4.92 -3.27
C PRO A 194 7.50 -3.93 -2.10
N ALA A 195 6.31 -3.51 -1.70
CA ALA A 195 6.06 -2.62 -0.57
C ALA A 195 4.79 -3.04 0.17
N LEU A 196 4.69 -2.65 1.44
CA LEU A 196 3.70 -3.21 2.37
C LEU A 196 3.74 -4.75 2.32
N VAL A 197 4.95 -5.28 2.48
CA VAL A 197 5.27 -6.69 2.28
C VAL A 197 5.93 -7.26 3.55
N PRO A 198 5.64 -8.50 3.93
CA PRO A 198 6.34 -9.11 5.05
C PRO A 198 7.83 -9.35 4.75
N LEU A 199 8.64 -9.34 5.80
CA LEU A 199 10.09 -9.50 5.72
C LEU A 199 10.54 -10.89 6.21
N THR A 200 11.51 -11.47 5.52
CA THR A 200 12.04 -12.80 5.81
C THR A 200 13.28 -12.75 6.68
N ILE A 201 13.43 -13.73 7.56
CA ILE A 201 14.62 -13.94 8.38
C ILE A 201 15.21 -15.30 8.04
N THR A 202 16.52 -15.36 7.81
CA THR A 202 17.26 -16.59 7.50
C THR A 202 18.53 -16.70 8.37
N GLY A 203 19.25 -17.81 8.25
CA GLY A 203 20.51 -18.02 8.96
C GLY A 203 20.32 -18.32 10.45
N LYS A 204 21.33 -17.95 11.26
CA LYS A 204 21.44 -18.36 12.68
C LYS A 204 20.31 -17.87 13.59
N GLU A 205 19.55 -16.87 13.16
CA GLU A 205 18.45 -16.31 13.94
C GLU A 205 17.09 -16.88 13.55
N ALA A 206 16.97 -17.57 12.40
CA ALA A 206 15.70 -18.02 11.85
C ALA A 206 14.89 -18.88 12.83
N GLU A 207 15.54 -19.81 13.54
CA GLU A 207 14.89 -20.67 14.53
C GLU A 207 14.29 -19.87 15.70
N TRP A 208 14.92 -18.77 16.10
CA TRP A 208 14.42 -17.91 17.18
C TRP A 208 13.16 -17.15 16.77
N TYR A 209 13.11 -16.61 15.55
CA TYR A 209 11.88 -15.97 15.05
C TYR A 209 10.77 -17.00 14.82
N ALA A 210 11.11 -18.17 14.27
CA ALA A 210 10.16 -19.25 14.03
C ALA A 210 9.57 -19.81 15.34
N SER A 211 10.38 -19.89 16.40
CA SER A 211 9.92 -20.31 17.73
C SER A 211 8.94 -19.33 18.36
N LEU A 212 8.76 -18.13 17.80
CA LEU A 212 7.75 -17.13 18.19
C LEU A 212 6.55 -17.07 17.24
N ALA A 213 6.48 -17.92 16.21
CA ALA A 213 5.42 -17.88 15.21
C ALA A 213 4.01 -17.85 15.83
N GLY A 214 3.20 -16.89 15.38
CA GLY A 214 1.86 -16.60 15.89
C GLY A 214 1.81 -15.58 17.03
N ASN A 215 2.95 -15.19 17.60
CA ASN A 215 2.98 -14.14 18.61
C ASN A 215 2.88 -12.75 17.98
N SER A 216 2.03 -11.89 18.56
CA SER A 216 1.83 -10.50 18.16
C SER A 216 2.23 -9.57 19.29
N VAL A 217 2.93 -8.48 18.97
CA VAL A 217 3.43 -7.52 19.96
C VAL A 217 3.25 -6.09 19.44
N PHE A 218 2.54 -5.25 20.18
CA PHE A 218 2.46 -3.82 19.86
C PHE A 218 3.85 -3.19 20.04
N SER A 219 4.44 -2.71 18.96
CA SER A 219 5.83 -2.27 18.91
C SER A 219 5.96 -0.96 18.15
N ARG A 220 7.06 -0.25 18.36
CA ARG A 220 7.50 0.81 17.44
C ARG A 220 8.60 0.26 16.56
N VAL A 221 8.34 0.14 15.27
CA VAL A 221 9.31 -0.32 14.26
C VAL A 221 9.88 0.90 13.54
N TYR A 222 11.19 1.05 13.50
CA TYR A 222 11.83 2.26 13.00
C TYR A 222 13.18 2.04 12.33
N ASN A 223 13.55 2.98 11.47
CA ASN A 223 14.91 3.15 10.96
C ASN A 223 15.29 4.64 11.05
N HIS A 224 16.38 5.04 10.41
CA HIS A 224 16.82 6.44 10.42
C HIS A 224 15.91 7.40 9.63
N LYS A 225 14.99 6.86 8.81
CA LYS A 225 14.08 7.62 7.94
C LYS A 225 12.72 7.82 8.60
N ILE A 226 12.19 6.80 9.28
CA ILE A 226 10.81 6.79 9.76
C ILE A 226 10.57 5.79 10.90
N SER A 227 9.44 5.95 11.61
CA SER A 227 8.95 5.03 12.64
C SER A 227 7.44 4.80 12.56
N PHE A 228 6.99 3.59 12.90
CA PHE A 228 5.58 3.20 12.95
C PHE A 228 5.26 2.45 14.23
N GLU A 229 4.18 2.85 14.92
CA GLU A 229 3.68 2.15 16.11
C GLU A 229 2.47 1.30 15.76
N GLU A 230 2.67 -0.02 15.72
CA GLU A 230 1.60 -1.01 15.60
C GLU A 230 2.11 -2.40 15.98
N ASN A 231 1.22 -3.38 15.96
CA ASN A 231 1.54 -4.79 16.08
C ASN A 231 2.52 -5.25 15.00
N ILE A 232 3.57 -5.93 15.46
CA ILE A 232 4.33 -6.89 14.66
C ILE A 232 3.74 -8.28 14.87
N LEU A 233 3.93 -9.16 13.89
CA LEU A 233 3.56 -10.57 13.95
C LEU A 233 4.78 -11.42 13.62
N PHE A 234 5.18 -12.28 14.54
CA PHE A 234 6.19 -13.31 14.29
C PHE A 234 5.60 -14.45 13.47
N THR A 235 6.35 -14.95 12.49
CA THR A 235 5.94 -16.03 11.59
C THR A 235 7.06 -17.07 11.47
N HIS A 236 6.72 -18.25 10.92
CA HIS A 236 7.70 -19.33 10.72
C HIS A 236 8.84 -18.99 9.74
N TRP A 237 8.74 -17.91 8.96
CA TRP A 237 9.77 -17.48 8.00
C TRP A 237 10.30 -16.05 8.26
N GLY A 238 9.84 -15.36 9.30
CA GLY A 238 10.24 -13.99 9.59
C GLY A 238 9.15 -13.15 10.23
N LEU A 239 8.98 -11.92 9.76
CA LEU A 239 8.17 -10.88 10.39
C LEU A 239 7.06 -10.36 9.46
N SER A 240 5.89 -10.11 10.04
CA SER A 240 4.71 -9.55 9.39
C SER A 240 4.01 -8.59 10.37
N GLY A 241 2.75 -8.25 10.10
CA GLY A 241 1.94 -7.34 10.90
C GLY A 241 2.09 -5.88 10.44
N PRO A 242 1.12 -5.02 10.76
CA PRO A 242 1.03 -3.68 10.19
C PRO A 242 2.32 -2.85 10.30
N ALA A 243 3.02 -2.88 11.44
CA ALA A 243 4.26 -2.11 11.59
C ALA A 243 5.40 -2.61 10.68
N ILE A 244 5.48 -3.92 10.43
CA ILE A 244 6.46 -4.50 9.49
C ILE A 244 6.09 -4.19 8.04
N LEU A 245 4.80 -4.27 7.70
CA LEU A 245 4.34 -3.89 6.37
C LEU A 245 4.69 -2.42 6.10
N GLN A 246 4.42 -1.51 7.05
CA GLN A 246 4.78 -0.09 6.91
C GLN A 246 6.29 0.12 6.70
N ILE A 247 7.15 -0.45 7.57
CA ILE A 247 8.60 -0.23 7.46
C ILE A 247 9.20 -0.82 6.18
N SER A 248 8.58 -1.88 5.63
CA SER A 248 9.06 -2.53 4.39
C SER A 248 9.15 -1.56 3.20
N SER A 249 8.29 -0.52 3.17
CA SER A 249 8.32 0.51 2.13
C SER A 249 9.55 1.43 2.20
N TYR A 250 10.17 1.53 3.38
CA TYR A 250 11.34 2.39 3.65
C TYR A 250 12.66 1.60 3.79
N TRP A 251 12.55 0.30 3.98
CA TRP A 251 13.66 -0.64 4.03
C TRP A 251 14.16 -1.00 2.62
N ARG A 252 15.44 -1.35 2.52
CA ARG A 252 16.07 -1.93 1.32
C ARG A 252 16.89 -3.15 1.71
N ALA A 253 17.08 -4.07 0.76
CA ALA A 253 17.92 -5.25 0.98
C ALA A 253 19.31 -4.85 1.50
N GLY A 254 19.72 -5.48 2.60
CA GLY A 254 20.98 -5.18 3.30
C GLY A 254 20.88 -4.09 4.38
N GLU A 255 19.83 -3.28 4.40
CA GLU A 255 19.57 -2.32 5.49
C GLU A 255 19.09 -3.04 6.75
N GLU A 256 19.27 -2.36 7.88
CA GLU A 256 18.81 -2.79 9.20
C GLU A 256 17.68 -1.87 9.67
N PHE A 257 16.82 -2.40 10.53
CA PHE A 257 15.81 -1.61 11.24
C PHE A 257 15.75 -2.07 12.70
N TYR A 258 15.05 -1.32 13.52
CA TYR A 258 14.94 -1.54 14.95
C TYR A 258 13.49 -1.72 15.36
N ILE A 259 13.30 -2.51 16.40
CA ILE A 259 12.01 -2.70 17.05
C ILE A 259 12.17 -2.30 18.51
N ASP A 260 11.39 -1.31 18.91
CA ASP A 260 11.10 -1.07 20.31
C ASP A 260 9.89 -1.94 20.67
N LEU A 261 10.16 -3.03 21.37
CA LEU A 261 9.16 -4.04 21.75
C LEU A 261 8.24 -3.56 22.88
N LEU A 262 8.57 -2.44 23.53
CA LEU A 262 7.80 -1.90 24.64
C LEU A 262 7.69 -0.37 24.56
N PRO A 263 7.15 0.19 23.46
CA PRO A 263 7.26 1.61 23.15
C PRO A 263 6.48 2.52 24.12
N ARG A 264 5.49 1.97 24.84
CA ARG A 264 4.64 2.70 25.78
C ARG A 264 5.19 2.78 27.20
N PHE A 265 6.26 2.04 27.50
CA PHE A 265 6.81 1.96 28.86
C PHE A 265 8.31 2.24 28.86
N GLN A 266 8.81 2.74 29.97
CA GLN A 266 10.23 3.04 30.16
C GLN A 266 10.84 1.97 31.06
N LEU A 267 11.52 0.99 30.47
CA LEU A 267 12.03 -0.16 31.20
C LEU A 267 13.12 0.23 32.21
N ASP A 268 13.87 1.30 31.95
CA ASP A 268 14.83 1.86 32.90
C ASP A 268 14.15 2.35 34.19
N LYS A 269 12.99 3.02 34.06
CA LYS A 269 12.18 3.44 35.19
C LYS A 269 11.61 2.23 35.93
N ILE A 270 11.05 1.25 35.22
CA ILE A 270 10.50 0.03 35.81
C ILE A 270 11.57 -0.72 36.63
N ILE A 271 12.77 -0.90 36.07
CA ILE A 271 13.89 -1.56 36.76
C ILE A 271 14.30 -0.76 38.01
N LYS A 272 14.33 0.59 37.91
CA LYS A 272 14.67 1.47 39.04
C LYS A 272 13.62 1.39 40.15
N ASP A 273 12.35 1.44 39.80
CA ASP A 273 11.24 1.41 40.75
C ASP A 273 11.20 0.06 41.48
N GLU A 274 11.33 -1.06 40.74
CA GLU A 274 11.43 -2.41 41.32
C GLU A 274 12.65 -2.56 42.25
N ARG A 275 13.79 -1.91 41.95
CA ARG A 275 14.94 -1.88 42.89
C ARG A 275 14.62 -1.15 44.19
N ASN A 276 13.86 -0.06 44.13
CA ASN A 276 13.47 0.69 45.33
C ASN A 276 12.53 -0.13 46.24
N GLU A 277 11.77 -1.07 45.67
CA GLU A 277 10.93 -2.03 46.39
C GLU A 277 11.69 -3.29 46.87
N GLY A 278 13.02 -3.29 46.74
CA GLY A 278 13.90 -4.37 47.19
C GLY A 278 14.31 -5.36 46.10
N GLY A 279 13.83 -5.18 44.86
CA GLY A 279 14.30 -5.88 43.65
C GLY A 279 14.29 -7.40 43.73
N LYS A 280 13.29 -7.96 44.43
CA LYS A 280 13.22 -9.40 44.72
C LYS A 280 12.75 -10.22 43.52
N ARG A 281 12.00 -9.62 42.60
CA ARG A 281 11.50 -10.28 41.39
C ARG A 281 12.65 -10.58 40.42
N LEU A 282 12.47 -11.65 39.64
CA LEU A 282 13.35 -12.00 38.52
C LEU A 282 13.08 -11.10 37.31
N VAL A 283 14.05 -10.97 36.41
CA VAL A 283 13.87 -10.29 35.12
C VAL A 283 12.70 -10.89 34.35
N SER A 284 12.58 -12.22 34.30
CA SER A 284 11.45 -12.90 33.67
C SER A 284 10.09 -12.48 34.25
N ASN A 285 10.00 -12.37 35.57
CA ASN A 285 8.76 -11.98 36.24
C ASN A 285 8.33 -10.57 35.84
N ILE A 286 9.26 -9.64 35.68
CA ILE A 286 8.96 -8.27 35.23
C ILE A 286 8.53 -8.27 33.77
N LEU A 287 9.24 -8.98 32.89
CA LEU A 287 8.91 -9.03 31.47
C LEU A 287 7.57 -9.72 31.20
N ASN A 288 7.17 -10.70 32.03
CA ASN A 288 5.88 -11.38 31.93
C ASN A 288 4.67 -10.46 32.21
N ASP A 289 4.88 -9.28 32.79
CA ASP A 289 3.81 -8.28 32.95
C ASP A 289 3.44 -7.62 31.61
N TYR A 290 4.34 -7.67 30.62
CA TYR A 290 4.21 -6.95 29.35
C TYR A 290 4.22 -7.86 28.12
N PHE A 291 4.83 -9.04 28.23
CA PHE A 291 5.00 -9.99 27.15
C PHE A 291 4.40 -11.34 27.50
N THR A 292 4.07 -12.12 26.47
CA THR A 292 3.65 -13.51 26.69
C THR A 292 4.79 -14.35 27.25
N LYS A 293 4.49 -15.37 28.04
CA LYS A 293 5.48 -16.31 28.60
C LYS A 293 6.44 -16.85 27.53
N ARG A 294 5.90 -17.24 26.37
CA ARG A 294 6.69 -17.72 25.22
C ARG A 294 7.69 -16.68 24.70
N MET A 295 7.29 -15.41 24.66
CA MET A 295 8.18 -14.31 24.26
C MET A 295 9.28 -14.08 25.30
N VAL A 296 8.93 -14.09 26.59
CA VAL A 296 9.90 -13.93 27.68
C VAL A 296 10.92 -15.07 27.67
N GLU A 297 10.47 -16.33 27.55
CA GLU A 297 11.37 -17.50 27.43
C GLU A 297 12.32 -17.38 26.23
N ALA A 298 11.81 -16.97 25.06
CA ALA A 298 12.65 -16.77 23.88
C ALA A 298 13.68 -15.64 24.07
N LEU A 299 13.33 -14.56 24.78
CA LEU A 299 14.26 -13.48 25.12
C LEU A 299 15.39 -13.94 26.04
N GLY A 300 15.28 -15.11 26.68
CA GLY A 300 16.35 -15.73 27.46
C GLY A 300 17.60 -16.09 26.67
N LYS A 301 17.50 -16.13 25.32
CA LYS A 301 18.67 -16.17 24.43
C LYS A 301 19.58 -14.95 24.60
N PHE A 302 19.03 -13.80 24.97
CA PHE A 302 19.72 -12.52 25.03
C PHE A 302 19.82 -11.96 26.46
N LEU A 303 18.89 -12.33 27.34
CA LEU A 303 18.67 -11.68 28.63
C LEU A 303 18.86 -12.63 29.81
N PRO A 304 19.36 -12.15 30.97
CA PRO A 304 19.55 -12.95 32.17
C PRO A 304 18.24 -13.11 32.96
N LEU A 305 17.29 -13.89 32.42
CA LEU A 305 15.92 -14.04 32.93
C LEU A 305 15.81 -14.44 34.40
N GLU A 306 16.72 -15.30 34.86
CA GLU A 306 16.74 -15.86 36.22
C GLU A 306 17.47 -14.96 37.23
N THR A 307 17.90 -13.76 36.82
CA THR A 307 18.56 -12.80 37.72
C THR A 307 17.53 -11.94 38.43
N LYS A 308 17.69 -11.74 39.74
CA LYS A 308 16.89 -10.79 40.51
C LYS A 308 17.22 -9.37 40.10
N ILE A 309 16.22 -8.49 40.07
CA ILE A 309 16.41 -7.07 39.70
C ILE A 309 17.41 -6.36 40.63
N ALA A 310 17.44 -6.71 41.93
CA ALA A 310 18.41 -6.21 42.90
C ALA A 310 19.86 -6.64 42.59
N SER A 311 20.06 -7.74 41.86
CA SER A 311 21.37 -8.31 41.53
C SER A 311 21.90 -7.89 40.16
N LEU A 312 21.09 -7.18 39.35
CA LEU A 312 21.53 -6.72 38.04
C LEU A 312 22.69 -5.71 38.19
N SER A 313 23.75 -5.90 37.42
CA SER A 313 24.75 -4.85 37.26
C SER A 313 24.19 -3.68 36.43
N LYS A 314 24.94 -2.56 36.35
CA LYS A 314 24.60 -1.47 35.42
C LYS A 314 24.67 -1.95 33.95
N ALA A 315 25.59 -2.86 33.65
CA ALA A 315 25.74 -3.41 32.30
C ALA A 315 24.56 -4.33 31.93
N ASP A 316 24.13 -5.20 32.84
CA ASP A 316 22.97 -6.09 32.60
C ASP A 316 21.68 -5.31 32.45
N ALA A 317 21.46 -4.30 33.30
CA ALA A 317 20.30 -3.42 33.17
C ALA A 317 20.30 -2.72 31.80
N LYS A 318 21.46 -2.20 31.37
CA LYS A 318 21.61 -1.57 30.05
C LYS A 318 21.35 -2.54 28.91
N LEU A 319 21.87 -3.78 28.99
CA LEU A 319 21.63 -4.83 28.00
C LEU A 319 20.12 -5.09 27.87
N ILE A 320 19.42 -5.28 28.98
CA ILE A 320 17.96 -5.51 28.99
C ILE A 320 17.22 -4.34 28.32
N ILE A 321 17.53 -3.11 28.71
CA ILE A 321 16.91 -1.89 28.16
C ILE A 321 17.17 -1.80 26.65
N ASP A 322 18.42 -1.93 26.21
CA ASP A 322 18.77 -1.81 24.79
C ASP A 322 18.19 -2.96 23.96
N THR A 323 18.17 -4.20 24.46
CA THR A 323 17.55 -5.32 23.74
C THR A 323 16.05 -5.13 23.57
N ILE A 324 15.33 -4.61 24.57
CA ILE A 324 13.87 -4.41 24.48
C ILE A 324 13.52 -3.18 23.63
N HIS A 325 14.20 -2.05 23.81
CA HIS A 325 13.84 -0.79 23.15
C HIS A 325 14.55 -0.54 21.81
N LYS A 326 15.62 -1.30 21.51
CA LYS A 326 16.43 -1.17 20.30
C LYS A 326 16.74 -2.54 19.70
N PHE A 327 15.75 -3.43 19.68
CA PHE A 327 15.90 -4.77 19.13
C PHE A 327 16.26 -4.67 17.65
N LYS A 328 17.52 -4.98 17.32
CA LYS A 328 18.08 -4.80 16.00
C LYS A 328 17.67 -5.97 15.10
N VAL A 329 17.17 -5.66 13.91
CA VAL A 329 16.76 -6.66 12.92
C VAL A 329 17.46 -6.44 11.59
N LYS A 330 18.00 -7.52 11.04
CA LYS A 330 18.54 -7.58 9.68
C LYS A 330 17.76 -8.60 8.87
N ALA A 331 16.80 -8.12 8.08
CA ALA A 331 16.02 -8.97 7.20
C ALA A 331 16.88 -9.51 6.03
N ALA A 332 16.60 -10.75 5.63
CA ALA A 332 17.27 -11.39 4.49
C ALA A 332 16.70 -10.93 3.14
N GLY A 333 15.41 -10.58 3.12
CA GLY A 333 14.64 -10.24 1.93
C GLY A 333 13.18 -10.00 2.29
N ASP A 334 12.33 -9.76 1.30
CA ASP A 334 10.88 -9.69 1.43
C ASP A 334 10.19 -10.90 0.78
N LYS A 335 8.87 -11.02 0.97
CA LYS A 335 8.06 -12.14 0.43
C LYS A 335 7.64 -11.95 -1.03
N GLY A 336 8.12 -10.92 -1.73
CA GLY A 336 7.86 -10.66 -3.13
C GLY A 336 6.45 -10.15 -3.44
N TYR A 337 6.19 -9.89 -4.72
CA TYR A 337 4.94 -9.32 -5.23
C TYR A 337 3.69 -10.19 -5.00
N ASP A 338 3.85 -11.50 -4.78
CA ASP A 338 2.72 -12.38 -4.44
C ASP A 338 2.18 -12.14 -3.03
N LYS A 339 2.96 -11.48 -2.16
CA LYS A 339 2.62 -11.18 -0.77
C LYS A 339 2.65 -9.69 -0.43
N ALA A 340 3.14 -8.85 -1.33
CA ALA A 340 3.06 -7.40 -1.21
C ALA A 340 1.62 -6.91 -1.42
N GLU A 341 1.21 -5.88 -0.70
CA GLU A 341 -0.05 -5.20 -1.01
C GLU A 341 0.10 -4.23 -2.18
N VAL A 342 1.26 -3.56 -2.27
CA VAL A 342 1.53 -2.49 -3.24
C VAL A 342 2.94 -2.58 -3.83
N MET A 343 3.14 -1.89 -4.95
CA MET A 343 4.42 -1.63 -5.58
C MET A 343 4.92 -0.24 -5.19
N ARG A 344 6.19 -0.15 -4.77
CA ARG A 344 6.93 1.12 -4.78
C ARG A 344 7.60 1.33 -6.14
N GLY A 345 7.76 2.58 -6.57
CA GLY A 345 8.30 2.92 -7.88
C GLY A 345 7.19 2.96 -8.92
N GLY A 346 7.56 3.06 -10.19
CA GLY A 346 6.60 3.16 -11.29
C GLY A 346 7.01 4.23 -12.28
N VAL A 347 6.05 4.72 -13.07
CA VAL A 347 6.29 5.85 -13.97
C VAL A 347 6.69 7.07 -13.13
N SER A 348 7.84 7.66 -13.44
CA SER A 348 8.36 8.80 -12.69
C SER A 348 7.36 9.96 -12.77
N THR A 349 7.04 10.54 -11.62
CA THR A 349 6.20 11.74 -11.52
C THR A 349 6.82 12.95 -12.23
N ALA A 350 8.15 12.95 -12.46
CA ALA A 350 8.83 13.97 -13.27
C ALA A 350 8.36 13.96 -14.74
N GLU A 351 7.88 12.83 -15.25
CA GLU A 351 7.38 12.65 -16.61
C GLU A 351 5.92 13.10 -16.80
N LEU A 352 5.23 13.45 -15.71
CA LEU A 352 3.80 13.76 -15.71
C LEU A 352 3.53 15.21 -15.31
N HIS A 353 2.51 15.82 -15.91
CA HIS A 353 1.97 17.08 -15.46
C HIS A 353 1.19 16.88 -14.15
N ALA A 354 1.63 17.50 -13.04
CA ALA A 354 1.07 17.24 -11.71
C ALA A 354 -0.44 17.50 -11.59
N LYS A 355 -0.99 18.44 -12.37
CA LYS A 355 -2.42 18.77 -12.35
C LYS A 355 -3.29 17.73 -13.08
N THR A 356 -2.80 17.17 -14.18
CA THR A 356 -3.61 16.36 -15.10
C THR A 356 -3.19 14.90 -15.18
N LEU A 357 -1.99 14.57 -14.70
CA LEU A 357 -1.28 13.32 -14.90
C LEU A 357 -1.07 12.92 -16.38
N GLU A 358 -1.17 13.89 -17.29
CA GLU A 358 -0.78 13.71 -18.69
C GLU A 358 0.73 13.60 -18.79
N SER A 359 1.22 12.70 -19.66
CA SER A 359 2.62 12.59 -20.01
C SER A 359 3.10 13.90 -20.65
N LYS A 360 4.21 14.42 -20.13
CA LYS A 360 4.91 15.58 -20.72
C LYS A 360 5.53 15.25 -22.07
N ARG A 361 5.78 13.96 -22.34
CA ARG A 361 6.39 13.49 -23.60
C ARG A 361 5.37 13.12 -24.66
N VAL A 362 4.28 12.48 -24.26
CA VAL A 362 3.29 11.92 -25.18
C VAL A 362 1.92 12.50 -24.87
N ARG A 363 1.54 13.52 -25.63
CA ARG A 363 0.22 14.16 -25.52
C ARG A 363 -0.90 13.13 -25.68
N GLY A 364 -1.89 13.21 -24.79
CA GLY A 364 -3.04 12.31 -24.72
C GLY A 364 -2.77 10.99 -24.00
N LEU A 365 -1.54 10.72 -23.54
CA LEU A 365 -1.23 9.55 -22.72
C LEU A 365 -1.18 9.94 -21.23
N PHE A 366 -2.01 9.30 -20.41
CA PHE A 366 -2.11 9.57 -18.98
C PHE A 366 -1.70 8.34 -18.16
N PHE A 367 -1.18 8.55 -16.96
CA PHE A 367 -0.87 7.47 -16.02
C PHE A 367 -1.42 7.80 -14.63
N GLY A 368 -2.12 6.85 -14.00
CA GLY A 368 -2.75 7.06 -12.70
C GLY A 368 -2.74 5.83 -11.80
N GLY A 369 -3.08 6.05 -10.53
CA GLY A 369 -3.04 5.01 -9.49
C GLY A 369 -1.64 4.44 -9.27
N GLU A 370 -1.58 3.14 -8.96
CA GLU A 370 -0.35 2.40 -8.58
C GLU A 370 0.66 2.24 -9.75
N ALA A 371 0.33 2.69 -10.96
CA ALA A 371 1.28 2.69 -12.07
C ALA A 371 2.34 3.81 -11.97
N VAL A 372 2.03 4.86 -11.21
CA VAL A 372 2.89 6.03 -10.98
C VAL A 372 3.75 5.80 -9.74
N ASP A 373 4.94 6.41 -9.68
CA ASP A 373 5.80 6.44 -8.49
C ASP A 373 5.18 7.24 -7.34
N VAL A 374 4.08 6.72 -6.79
CA VAL A 374 3.37 7.22 -5.62
C VAL A 374 2.81 6.01 -4.86
N THR A 375 3.35 5.76 -3.68
CA THR A 375 3.00 4.60 -2.86
C THR A 375 2.59 5.03 -1.47
N GLY A 376 1.30 4.92 -1.16
CA GLY A 376 0.77 5.26 0.15
C GLY A 376 1.17 4.25 1.23
N TRP A 377 1.13 4.69 2.48
CA TRP A 377 1.20 3.82 3.64
C TRP A 377 0.07 2.80 3.66
N LEU A 378 0.20 1.78 4.50
CA LEU A 378 -0.92 0.93 4.87
C LEU A 378 -1.99 1.78 5.56
N GLY A 379 -3.26 1.57 5.21
CA GLY A 379 -4.38 2.22 5.89
C GLY A 379 -5.34 3.04 5.04
N GLY A 380 -5.44 2.79 3.72
CA GLY A 380 -6.41 3.45 2.84
C GLY A 380 -5.80 4.55 1.94
N TYR A 381 -4.58 4.98 2.23
CA TYR A 381 -3.85 6.02 1.47
C TYR A 381 -3.69 5.69 -0.02
N ASN A 382 -3.41 4.43 -0.37
CA ASN A 382 -3.27 4.00 -1.77
C ASN A 382 -4.58 4.11 -2.56
N PHE A 383 -5.74 3.89 -1.91
CA PHE A 383 -7.02 4.12 -2.54
C PHE A 383 -7.30 5.61 -2.67
N GLN A 384 -7.03 6.42 -1.64
CA GLN A 384 -7.16 7.88 -1.74
C GLN A 384 -6.35 8.45 -2.92
N TRP A 385 -5.12 7.98 -3.12
CA TRP A 385 -4.33 8.32 -4.31
C TRP A 385 -4.99 7.88 -5.62
N ALA A 386 -5.50 6.65 -5.68
CA ALA A 386 -6.18 6.15 -6.87
C ALA A 386 -7.44 6.96 -7.21
N TRP A 387 -8.20 7.43 -6.21
CA TRP A 387 -9.36 8.29 -6.41
C TRP A 387 -8.95 9.67 -6.93
N ALA A 388 -7.99 10.31 -6.25
CA ALA A 388 -7.55 11.65 -6.61
C ALA A 388 -6.90 11.70 -8.00
N SER A 389 -6.06 10.72 -8.33
CA SER A 389 -5.46 10.62 -9.66
C SER A 389 -6.49 10.31 -10.74
N GLY A 390 -7.43 9.40 -10.49
CA GLY A 390 -8.53 9.11 -11.42
C GLY A 390 -9.41 10.33 -11.68
N TYR A 391 -9.75 11.10 -10.63
CA TYR A 391 -10.49 12.36 -10.76
C TYR A 391 -9.72 13.39 -11.60
N ALA A 392 -8.45 13.65 -11.27
CA ALA A 392 -7.64 14.65 -11.95
C ALA A 392 -7.46 14.34 -13.46
N ILE A 393 -7.31 13.05 -13.81
CA ILE A 393 -7.26 12.63 -15.21
C ILE A 393 -8.60 12.90 -15.90
N ALA A 394 -9.72 12.56 -15.27
CA ALA A 394 -11.05 12.78 -15.84
C ALA A 394 -11.33 14.25 -16.18
N GLN A 395 -10.88 15.18 -15.33
CA GLN A 395 -11.00 16.63 -15.59
C GLN A 395 -10.19 17.10 -16.82
N ALA A 396 -9.19 16.33 -17.24
CA ALA A 396 -8.33 16.64 -18.38
C ALA A 396 -8.74 15.92 -19.68
N LEU A 397 -9.80 15.10 -19.67
CA LEU A 397 -10.28 14.32 -20.82
C LEU A 397 -11.07 15.13 -21.85
#